data_AF-A0A8T1T1L0-F1
#
_entry.id   AF-A0A8T1T1L0-F1
#
_cell.length_a   1.000
_cell.length_b   1.000
_cell.length_c   1.000
_cell.angle_alpha   90.00
_cell.angle_beta   90.00
_cell.angle_gamma   90.00
#
_symmetry.space_group_name_H-M   'P 1'
#
loop_
_entity.id
_entity.type
_entity.pdbx_description
1 polymer ?
#
loop_
_entity_poly.entity_id
_entity_poly.type
_entity_poly.pdbx_seq_one_letter_code
_entity_poly.pdbx_strand_id
1 'polypeptide(L)'
;MTQKDITFVADFLTEHFNEAPELYNRKGKYFNVERVGQYLKDEDDDLVSPPNTEGNQWFNFLQNSTHLKESPLLFPYYPQKSLHFVKRRMEGIIDQCLQKPADVIGKSVHQAVCMPLYKGSKSEDNTPRLFKLPFMWNDKSSNLHYVLFTMLASSLSKIYILRRHTDVSRSANNGLLAVDFGNFLNNSINESSDTSFYSCVDAHFYDDETITVVLKENAEQEGKERILAQLPLSSVYVDKDQEREFSLNSSKRLDEQSHDIPTRTVFLESQCRVLENMKAQYVAVNGIRKVSCVLSSNLRHVRVFEMDVEDDGEAEEEEEEEETTQIVGGEQEELNLSTADHNSVC
;
A
#
# COMPACT_ATOMS: atom_id res chain seq x y z
N MET A 1 -14.22 -62.33 28.67
CA MET A 1 -15.50 -62.05 27.99
C MET A 1 -16.61 -62.32 28.96
N THR A 2 -17.35 -61.29 29.37
CA THR A 2 -18.47 -61.36 30.31
C THR A 2 -19.77 -61.68 29.57
N GLN A 3 -20.82 -62.09 30.27
CA GLN A 3 -22.15 -62.27 29.66
C GLN A 3 -22.64 -60.98 28.98
N LYS A 4 -22.29 -59.81 29.53
CA LYS A 4 -22.59 -58.52 28.91
C LYS A 4 -21.85 -58.32 27.60
N ASP A 5 -20.59 -58.78 27.50
CA ASP A 5 -19.82 -58.70 26.26
C ASP A 5 -20.44 -59.60 25.18
N ILE A 6 -20.94 -60.78 25.57
CA ILE A 6 -21.62 -61.71 24.64
C ILE A 6 -22.94 -61.12 24.14
N THR A 7 -23.75 -60.54 25.04
CA THR A 7 -24.99 -59.85 24.66
C THR A 7 -24.71 -58.65 23.77
N PHE A 8 -23.69 -57.84 24.09
CA PHE A 8 -23.28 -56.71 23.27
C PHE A 8 -22.86 -57.12 21.86
N VAL A 9 -22.09 -58.21 21.71
CA VAL A 9 -21.72 -58.74 20.40
C VAL A 9 -22.94 -59.26 19.64
N ALA A 10 -23.88 -59.92 20.31
CA ALA A 10 -25.12 -60.39 19.68
C ALA A 10 -26.02 -59.23 19.21
N ASP A 11 -26.15 -58.19 20.03
CA ASP A 11 -26.91 -56.98 19.69
C ASP A 11 -26.25 -56.24 18.51
N PHE A 12 -24.92 -56.06 18.55
CA PHE A 12 -24.14 -55.46 17.47
C PHE A 12 -24.32 -56.22 16.14
N LEU A 13 -24.22 -57.55 16.14
CA LEU A 13 -24.44 -58.34 14.94
C LEU A 13 -25.88 -58.24 14.43
N THR A 14 -26.86 -58.17 15.32
CA THR A 14 -28.27 -58.05 14.94
C THR A 14 -28.55 -56.70 14.31
N GLU A 15 -28.06 -55.61 14.93
CA GLU A 15 -28.31 -54.24 14.49
C GLU A 15 -27.59 -53.91 13.17
N HIS A 16 -26.33 -54.34 13.03
CA HIS A 16 -25.51 -54.00 11.86
C HIS A 16 -25.74 -54.91 10.64
N PHE A 17 -26.29 -56.12 10.81
CA PHE A 17 -26.50 -57.07 9.72
C PHE A 17 -27.97 -57.30 9.35
N ASN A 18 -28.95 -56.93 10.17
CA ASN A 18 -30.37 -57.17 9.82
C ASN A 18 -31.11 -55.92 9.30
N GLU A 19 -30.64 -54.70 9.56
CA GLU A 19 -31.43 -53.47 9.29
C GLU A 19 -31.40 -52.94 7.84
N ALA A 20 -30.63 -53.53 6.90
CA ALA A 20 -30.61 -53.03 5.51
C ALA A 20 -30.60 -54.14 4.42
N PRO A 21 -31.73 -54.86 4.20
CA PRO A 21 -31.89 -55.88 3.15
C PRO A 21 -31.59 -55.41 1.71
N GLU A 22 -31.70 -54.12 1.44
CA GLU A 22 -31.51 -53.56 0.10
C GLU A 22 -30.04 -53.33 -0.28
N LEU A 23 -29.14 -53.18 0.71
CA LEU A 23 -27.70 -53.05 0.47
C LEU A 23 -27.06 -54.37 0.00
N TYR A 24 -27.75 -55.50 0.14
CA TYR A 24 -27.28 -56.81 -0.29
C TYR A 24 -27.33 -57.04 -1.80
N ASN A 25 -28.12 -56.25 -2.54
CA ASN A 25 -28.37 -56.49 -3.97
C ASN A 25 -27.41 -55.77 -4.92
N ARG A 26 -26.54 -54.87 -4.43
CA ARG A 26 -25.46 -54.29 -5.24
C ARG A 26 -24.21 -55.16 -5.10
N LYS A 27 -23.83 -55.84 -6.18
CA LYS A 27 -22.61 -56.67 -6.29
C LYS A 27 -21.38 -55.92 -5.74
N GLY A 28 -20.94 -56.30 -4.54
CA GLY A 28 -19.75 -55.75 -3.89
C GLY A 28 -20.06 -55.34 -2.45
N LYS A 29 -19.61 -56.14 -1.49
CA LYS A 29 -19.73 -55.93 -0.04
C LYS A 29 -19.37 -54.51 0.37
N TYR A 30 -20.36 -53.71 0.79
CA TYR A 30 -20.14 -52.51 1.59
C TYR A 30 -21.03 -52.59 2.82
N PHE A 31 -20.58 -53.32 3.84
CA PHE A 31 -21.15 -53.21 5.17
C PHE A 31 -20.61 -51.91 5.78
N ASN A 32 -21.48 -50.93 6.01
CA ASN A 32 -21.09 -49.72 6.73
C ASN A 32 -21.18 -50.01 8.24
N VAL A 33 -20.22 -50.79 8.74
CA VAL A 33 -20.07 -51.08 10.17
C VAL A 33 -19.79 -49.78 10.94
N GLU A 34 -19.19 -48.80 10.26
CA GLU A 34 -18.86 -47.49 10.79
C GLU A 34 -19.99 -46.49 10.55
N ARG A 35 -20.80 -46.25 11.59
CA ARG A 35 -21.87 -45.22 11.59
C ARG A 35 -21.34 -43.79 11.73
N VAL A 36 -20.04 -43.61 11.98
CA VAL A 36 -19.42 -42.30 12.19
C VAL A 36 -19.17 -41.59 10.87
N GLY A 37 -18.66 -42.31 9.86
CA GLY A 37 -18.25 -41.73 8.58
C GLY A 37 -19.37 -40.99 7.84
N GLN A 38 -20.62 -41.48 7.90
CA GLN A 38 -21.77 -40.84 7.25
C GLN A 38 -22.06 -39.41 7.75
N TYR A 39 -21.70 -39.07 8.99
CA TYR A 39 -21.88 -37.70 9.50
C TYR A 39 -20.77 -36.75 9.04
N LEU A 40 -19.57 -37.28 8.77
CA LEU A 40 -18.36 -36.52 8.44
C LEU A 40 -18.12 -36.40 6.93
N LYS A 41 -18.86 -37.13 6.09
CA LYS A 41 -18.80 -36.94 4.64
C LYS A 41 -19.46 -35.62 4.26
N ASP A 42 -18.77 -34.84 3.42
CA ASP A 42 -19.32 -33.63 2.80
C ASP A 42 -20.06 -34.00 1.51
N GLU A 43 -21.15 -34.75 1.69
CA GLU A 43 -22.08 -35.14 0.63
C GLU A 43 -23.45 -34.51 0.94
N ASP A 44 -24.19 -34.12 -0.09
CA ASP A 44 -25.55 -33.54 0.03
C ASP A 44 -26.66 -34.58 0.19
N ASP A 45 -26.29 -35.85 0.01
CA ASP A 45 -27.18 -36.99 0.13
C ASP A 45 -27.61 -37.24 1.59
N ASP A 46 -28.74 -37.92 1.76
CA ASP A 46 -29.21 -38.33 3.08
C ASP A 46 -28.31 -39.41 3.69
N LEU A 47 -28.28 -39.47 5.02
CA LEU A 47 -27.57 -40.51 5.77
C LEU A 47 -28.04 -41.89 5.34
N VAL A 48 -27.09 -42.81 5.11
CA VAL A 48 -27.36 -44.19 4.71
C VAL A 48 -28.05 -44.97 5.84
N SER A 49 -27.69 -44.70 7.09
CA SER A 49 -28.29 -45.29 8.28
C SER A 49 -28.53 -44.22 9.35
N PRO A 50 -29.64 -43.45 9.25
CA PRO A 50 -29.98 -42.44 10.24
C PRO A 50 -30.23 -43.07 11.62
N PRO A 51 -30.06 -42.32 12.71
CA PRO A 51 -30.26 -42.83 14.05
C PRO A 51 -31.75 -43.14 14.28
N ASN A 52 -32.03 -44.28 14.93
CA ASN A 52 -33.40 -44.61 15.32
C ASN A 52 -33.87 -43.65 16.43
N THR A 53 -35.00 -42.97 16.19
CA THR A 53 -35.62 -42.03 17.14
C THR A 53 -36.86 -42.63 17.82
N GLU A 54 -37.28 -43.83 17.40
CA GLU A 54 -38.41 -44.54 17.99
C GLU A 54 -38.13 -44.89 19.46
N GLY A 55 -39.14 -44.69 20.31
CA GLY A 55 -39.01 -44.91 21.76
C GLY A 55 -38.43 -43.73 22.56
N ASN A 56 -37.93 -42.69 21.89
CA ASN A 56 -37.50 -41.47 22.59
C ASN A 56 -38.72 -40.63 23.03
N GLN A 57 -38.90 -40.52 24.35
CA GLN A 57 -40.04 -39.83 24.96
C GLN A 57 -40.11 -38.34 24.59
N TRP A 58 -38.95 -37.68 24.43
CA TRP A 58 -38.90 -36.27 24.04
C TRP A 58 -39.37 -36.08 22.60
N PHE A 59 -38.92 -36.92 21.66
CA PHE A 59 -39.39 -36.86 20.27
C PHE A 59 -40.88 -37.16 20.17
N ASN A 60 -41.38 -38.16 20.89
CA ASN A 60 -42.81 -38.47 20.93
C ASN A 60 -43.64 -37.29 21.47
N PHE A 61 -43.17 -36.64 22.54
CA PHE A 61 -43.84 -35.47 23.11
C PHE A 61 -43.80 -34.27 22.16
N LEU A 62 -42.63 -33.99 21.57
CA LEU A 62 -42.45 -32.91 20.60
C LEU A 62 -43.30 -33.14 19.34
N GLN A 63 -43.40 -34.39 18.86
CA GLN A 63 -44.20 -34.73 17.69
C GLN A 63 -45.71 -34.72 17.93
N ASN A 64 -46.16 -34.81 19.18
CA ASN A 64 -47.59 -34.76 19.50
C ASN A 64 -48.04 -33.38 20.00
N SER A 65 -47.09 -32.49 20.31
CA SER A 65 -47.38 -31.12 20.73
C SER A 65 -47.64 -30.22 19.52
N THR A 66 -48.67 -29.37 19.62
CA THR A 66 -49.01 -28.36 18.61
C THR A 66 -48.06 -27.17 18.68
N HIS A 67 -47.84 -26.63 19.88
CA HIS A 67 -47.09 -25.39 20.07
C HIS A 67 -45.57 -25.59 20.11
N LEU A 68 -45.09 -26.75 20.57
CA LEU A 68 -43.65 -26.97 20.69
C LEU A 68 -42.98 -27.18 19.34
N LYS A 69 -43.66 -27.78 18.36
CA LYS A 69 -43.14 -27.94 16.99
C LYS A 69 -42.79 -26.63 16.31
N GLU A 70 -43.59 -25.60 16.57
CA GLU A 70 -43.46 -24.27 15.95
C GLU A 70 -42.75 -23.27 16.89
N SER A 71 -42.30 -23.72 18.06
CA SER A 71 -41.65 -22.85 19.04
C SER A 71 -40.33 -22.30 18.48
N PRO A 72 -40.15 -20.97 18.45
CA PRO A 72 -38.91 -20.35 17.96
C PRO A 72 -37.71 -20.57 18.89
N LEU A 73 -37.94 -21.16 20.08
CA LEU A 73 -36.91 -21.44 21.08
C LEU A 73 -36.25 -22.82 20.90
N LEU A 74 -36.83 -23.68 20.05
CA LEU A 74 -36.28 -25.01 19.79
C LEU A 74 -35.52 -25.03 18.48
N PHE A 75 -34.41 -25.76 18.45
CA PHE A 75 -33.64 -25.94 17.23
C PHE A 75 -34.33 -26.93 16.29
N PRO A 76 -34.37 -26.65 14.97
CA PRO A 76 -34.83 -27.61 13.99
C PRO A 76 -33.97 -28.89 14.01
N TYR A 77 -34.62 -30.04 13.97
CA TYR A 77 -33.94 -31.34 13.95
C TYR A 77 -33.89 -31.92 12.53
N TYR A 78 -32.70 -32.36 12.10
CA TYR A 78 -32.46 -32.94 10.77
C TYR A 78 -31.92 -34.38 10.90
N PRO A 79 -32.77 -35.39 11.17
CA PRO A 79 -32.33 -36.76 11.49
C PRO A 79 -31.58 -37.47 10.36
N GLN A 80 -31.91 -37.12 9.12
CA GLN A 80 -31.39 -37.78 7.92
C GLN A 80 -30.22 -37.02 7.28
N LYS A 81 -29.71 -35.95 7.90
CA LYS A 81 -28.67 -35.10 7.30
C LYS A 81 -27.32 -35.24 8.01
N SER A 82 -26.25 -35.07 7.25
CA SER A 82 -24.87 -35.07 7.75
C SER A 82 -24.58 -33.83 8.61
N LEU A 83 -23.50 -33.88 9.39
CA LEU A 83 -23.05 -32.73 10.16
C LEU A 83 -22.58 -31.58 9.25
N HIS A 84 -21.97 -31.93 8.10
CA HIS A 84 -21.54 -30.97 7.08
C HIS A 84 -22.72 -30.20 6.49
N PHE A 85 -23.85 -30.88 6.21
CA PHE A 85 -25.06 -30.21 5.75
C PHE A 85 -25.56 -29.16 6.75
N VAL A 86 -25.66 -29.53 8.04
CA VAL A 86 -26.13 -28.60 9.09
C VAL A 86 -25.13 -27.45 9.28
N LYS A 87 -23.83 -27.73 9.23
CA LYS A 87 -22.77 -26.72 9.25
C LYS A 87 -22.93 -25.73 8.10
N ARG A 88 -23.03 -26.19 6.85
CA ARG A 88 -23.19 -25.32 5.66
C ARG A 88 -24.46 -24.48 5.74
N ARG A 89 -25.56 -25.06 6.23
CA ARG A 89 -26.80 -24.32 6.46
C ARG A 89 -26.64 -23.24 7.53
N MET A 90 -25.97 -23.55 8.64
CA MET A 90 -25.68 -22.61 9.72
C MET A 90 -24.79 -21.46 9.22
N GLU A 91 -23.67 -21.79 8.54
CA GLU A 91 -22.76 -20.82 7.94
C GLU A 91 -23.50 -19.94 6.93
N GLY A 92 -24.32 -20.50 6.05
CA GLY A 92 -25.11 -19.70 5.09
C GLY A 92 -26.05 -18.70 5.74
N ILE A 93 -26.68 -19.04 6.88
CA ILE A 93 -27.52 -18.10 7.63
C ILE A 93 -26.65 -17.03 8.32
N ILE A 94 -25.53 -17.42 8.91
CA ILE A 94 -24.58 -16.49 9.54
C ILE A 94 -24.04 -15.51 8.50
N ASP A 95 -23.61 -15.99 7.34
CA ASP A 95 -23.08 -15.18 6.25
C ASP A 95 -24.12 -14.19 5.74
N GLN A 96 -25.37 -14.61 5.57
CA GLN A 96 -26.46 -13.68 5.22
C GLN A 96 -26.61 -12.55 6.25
N CYS A 97 -26.54 -12.88 7.55
CA CYS A 97 -26.57 -11.91 8.62
C CYS A 97 -25.35 -10.98 8.62
N LEU A 98 -24.16 -11.49 8.31
CA LEU A 98 -22.91 -10.72 8.27
C LEU A 98 -22.77 -9.84 7.02
N GLN A 99 -23.33 -10.26 5.88
CA GLN A 99 -23.33 -9.49 4.64
C GLN A 99 -24.31 -8.30 4.69
N LYS A 100 -25.42 -8.45 5.42
CA LYS A 100 -26.47 -7.43 5.47
C LYS A 100 -25.98 -6.06 5.97
N PRO A 101 -25.18 -5.95 7.05
CA PRO A 101 -24.59 -4.67 7.45
C PRO A 101 -23.76 -4.01 6.36
N ALA A 102 -22.94 -4.76 5.61
CA ALA A 102 -22.14 -4.20 4.53
C ALA A 102 -22.99 -3.61 3.41
N ASP A 103 -24.08 -4.29 3.01
CA ASP A 103 -25.03 -3.78 2.02
C ASP A 103 -25.78 -2.52 2.52
N VAL A 104 -26.27 -2.54 3.76
CA VAL A 104 -27.01 -1.41 4.35
C VAL A 104 -26.10 -0.19 4.53
N ILE A 105 -24.89 -0.38 5.08
CA ILE A 105 -23.90 0.70 5.24
C ILE A 105 -23.47 1.20 3.87
N GLY A 106 -23.18 0.32 2.91
CA GLY A 106 -22.80 0.69 1.54
C GLY A 106 -23.87 1.55 0.85
N LYS A 107 -25.15 1.22 1.02
CA LYS A 107 -26.29 2.03 0.51
C LYS A 107 -26.49 3.35 1.25
N SER A 108 -26.05 3.44 2.52
CA SER A 108 -26.12 4.70 3.28
C SER A 108 -25.07 5.72 2.82
N VAL A 109 -23.97 5.27 2.22
CA VAL A 109 -22.92 6.14 1.68
C VAL A 109 -23.31 6.58 0.28
N HIS A 110 -23.57 7.88 0.11
CA HIS A 110 -23.84 8.49 -1.20
C HIS A 110 -22.68 9.40 -1.61
N GLN A 111 -22.48 9.55 -2.91
CA GLN A 111 -21.50 10.48 -3.43
C GLN A 111 -21.88 11.91 -3.04
N ALA A 112 -21.13 12.49 -2.11
CA ALA A 112 -21.35 13.87 -1.68
C ALA A 112 -20.73 14.87 -2.67
N VAL A 113 -19.53 14.57 -3.20
CA VAL A 113 -18.83 15.45 -4.13
C VAL A 113 -18.05 14.63 -5.16
N CYS A 114 -18.04 15.12 -6.40
CA CYS A 114 -17.16 14.63 -7.46
C CYS A 114 -16.40 15.82 -8.05
N MET A 115 -15.08 15.68 -8.17
CA MET A 115 -14.19 16.72 -8.68
C MET A 115 -13.23 16.10 -9.70
N PRO A 116 -13.51 16.24 -11.01
CA PRO A 116 -12.62 15.73 -12.05
C PRO A 116 -11.34 16.57 -12.12
N LEU A 117 -10.18 15.95 -11.87
CA LEU A 117 -8.90 16.66 -11.79
C LEU A 117 -8.29 16.92 -13.17
N TYR A 118 -7.87 15.87 -13.88
CA TYR A 118 -7.22 15.99 -15.19
C TYR A 118 -7.39 14.72 -16.03
N LYS A 119 -7.12 14.82 -17.33
CA LYS A 119 -7.10 13.66 -18.23
C LYS A 119 -5.66 13.27 -18.55
N GLY A 120 -5.24 12.08 -18.12
CA GLY A 120 -3.91 11.56 -18.46
C GLY A 120 -3.75 11.32 -19.96
N SER A 121 -2.54 11.53 -20.49
CA SER A 121 -2.22 11.17 -21.88
C SER A 121 -1.97 9.65 -21.98
N LYS A 122 -2.27 9.05 -23.13
CA LYS A 122 -2.07 7.61 -23.37
C LYS A 122 -0.59 7.22 -23.55
N SER A 123 0.33 8.20 -23.61
CA SER A 123 1.73 7.99 -23.96
C SER A 123 2.66 7.71 -22.77
N GLU A 124 2.14 7.65 -21.53
CA GLU A 124 2.98 7.61 -20.33
C GLU A 124 3.50 6.23 -19.87
N ASP A 125 3.05 5.08 -20.39
CA ASP A 125 3.33 3.81 -19.70
C ASP A 125 3.76 2.65 -20.59
N ASN A 126 5.07 2.55 -20.81
CA ASN A 126 5.75 1.24 -20.89
C ASN A 126 6.38 0.86 -19.54
N THR A 127 6.35 1.76 -18.56
CA THR A 127 6.84 1.50 -17.21
C THR A 127 5.69 1.14 -16.28
N PRO A 128 5.87 0.26 -15.29
CA PRO A 128 4.83 -0.06 -14.32
C PRO A 128 4.37 1.22 -13.62
N ARG A 129 3.07 1.54 -13.71
CA ARG A 129 2.41 2.48 -12.79
C ARG A 129 2.41 1.85 -11.41
N LEU A 130 3.52 2.00 -10.69
CA LEU A 130 3.49 1.92 -9.24
C LEU A 130 2.49 2.97 -8.74
N PHE A 131 1.93 2.77 -7.55
CA PHE A 131 0.99 3.70 -6.90
C PHE A 131 1.67 5.07 -6.69
N LYS A 132 1.71 5.87 -7.75
CA LYS A 132 2.27 7.22 -7.86
C LYS A 132 1.16 8.21 -7.53
N LEU A 133 1.53 9.49 -7.34
CA LEU A 133 0.64 10.64 -7.46
C LEU A 133 -0.51 10.38 -8.47
N PRO A 134 -1.78 10.64 -8.08
CA PRO A 134 -2.20 11.39 -6.90
C PRO A 134 -2.06 10.64 -5.56
N PHE A 135 -1.67 11.37 -4.50
CA PHE A 135 -1.53 10.84 -3.13
C PHE A 135 -2.57 11.49 -2.20
N MET A 136 -3.25 10.68 -1.38
CA MET A 136 -4.26 11.15 -0.42
C MET A 136 -3.74 11.06 1.00
N TRP A 137 -3.97 12.12 1.79
CA TRP A 137 -3.62 12.18 3.20
C TRP A 137 -4.82 12.65 4.04
N ASN A 138 -4.94 12.12 5.26
CA ASN A 138 -5.92 12.57 6.23
C ASN A 138 -5.20 13.11 7.46
N ASP A 139 -5.15 14.44 7.55
CA ASP A 139 -4.66 15.13 8.73
C ASP A 139 -5.72 15.03 9.82
N LYS A 140 -5.42 14.21 10.82
CA LYS A 140 -6.31 13.94 11.96
C LYS A 140 -6.36 15.10 12.94
N SER A 141 -5.33 15.94 12.98
CA SER A 141 -5.24 17.06 13.91
C SER A 141 -6.17 18.20 13.47
N SER A 142 -6.19 18.52 12.18
CA SER A 142 -7.00 19.61 11.61
C SER A 142 -8.34 19.14 11.00
N ASN A 143 -8.56 17.83 10.91
CA ASN A 143 -9.74 17.22 10.25
C ASN A 143 -9.83 17.60 8.76
N LEU A 144 -8.70 17.56 8.07
CA LEU A 144 -8.59 17.87 6.65
C LEU A 144 -8.14 16.66 5.84
N HIS A 145 -8.78 16.47 4.69
CA HIS A 145 -8.31 15.61 3.62
C HIS A 145 -7.45 16.41 2.66
N TYR A 146 -6.25 15.94 2.40
CA TYR A 146 -5.33 16.48 1.41
C TYR A 146 -5.20 15.53 0.22
N VAL A 147 -5.05 16.09 -0.97
CA VAL A 147 -4.72 15.37 -2.20
C VAL A 147 -3.57 16.10 -2.88
N LEU A 148 -2.46 15.41 -3.05
CA LEU A 148 -1.31 15.86 -3.83
C LEU A 148 -1.43 15.28 -5.23
N PHE A 149 -1.22 16.08 -6.26
CA PHE A 149 -1.22 15.61 -7.64
C PHE A 149 -0.45 16.55 -8.57
N THR A 150 -0.18 16.10 -9.79
CA THR A 150 0.43 16.91 -10.85
C THR A 150 -0.47 16.91 -12.09
N MET A 151 -0.41 17.99 -12.88
CA MET A 151 -1.14 18.10 -14.14
C MET A 151 -0.16 18.34 -15.28
N LEU A 152 -0.03 17.36 -16.17
CA LEU A 152 0.95 17.40 -17.26
C LEU A 152 0.61 18.40 -18.37
N ALA A 153 -0.67 18.74 -18.54
CA ALA A 153 -1.14 19.57 -19.65
C ALA A 153 -0.93 21.07 -19.44
N SER A 154 -0.72 21.54 -18.19
CA SER A 154 -0.74 22.96 -17.83
C SER A 154 0.62 23.53 -17.41
N SER A 155 1.54 22.69 -16.93
CA SER A 155 2.92 23.07 -16.57
C SER A 155 3.68 21.82 -16.13
N LEU A 156 4.82 21.52 -16.77
CA LEU A 156 5.66 20.37 -16.39
C LEU A 156 6.26 20.48 -14.98
N SER A 157 6.13 21.65 -14.31
CA SER A 157 6.85 21.95 -13.07
C SER A 157 6.05 21.82 -11.75
N LYS A 158 4.73 21.97 -11.78
CA LYS A 158 3.94 22.27 -10.55
C LYS A 158 3.39 21.05 -9.84
N ILE A 159 3.39 21.11 -8.50
CA ILE A 159 2.58 20.25 -7.64
C ILE A 159 1.32 20.98 -7.23
N TYR A 160 0.18 20.29 -7.23
CA TYR A 160 -1.10 20.82 -6.79
C TYR A 160 -1.49 20.19 -5.46
N ILE A 161 -1.94 21.02 -4.54
CA ILE A 161 -2.38 20.63 -3.20
C ILE A 161 -3.86 21.00 -3.09
N LEU A 162 -4.72 20.01 -3.07
CA LEU A 162 -6.15 20.16 -2.79
C LEU A 162 -6.38 19.78 -1.34
N ARG A 163 -7.06 20.62 -0.56
CA ARG A 163 -7.49 20.32 0.80
C ARG A 163 -8.97 20.57 1.01
N ARG A 164 -9.61 19.70 1.78
CA ARG A 164 -11.04 19.81 2.14
C ARG A 164 -11.28 19.33 3.56
N HIS A 165 -12.30 19.88 4.19
CA HIS A 165 -12.72 19.41 5.50
C HIS A 165 -13.34 18.01 5.42
N THR A 166 -13.12 17.17 6.43
CA THR A 166 -13.70 15.81 6.53
C THR A 166 -15.23 15.87 6.61
N ASP A 167 -15.76 16.88 7.30
CA ASP A 167 -17.16 17.28 7.25
C ASP A 167 -17.46 18.06 5.96
N VAL A 168 -18.31 17.49 5.10
CA VAL A 168 -18.72 18.04 3.80
C VAL A 168 -19.43 19.38 3.93
N SER A 169 -20.07 19.67 5.07
CA SER A 169 -20.78 20.94 5.27
C SER A 169 -19.85 22.13 5.48
N ARG A 170 -18.56 21.88 5.75
CA ARG A 170 -17.55 22.90 6.02
C ARG A 170 -16.66 23.11 4.80
N SER A 171 -16.43 24.38 4.45
CA SER A 171 -15.40 24.75 3.49
C SER A 171 -14.03 24.81 4.18
N ALA A 172 -12.97 24.54 3.41
CA ALA A 172 -11.60 24.79 3.82
C ALA A 172 -11.07 26.02 3.08
N ASN A 173 -10.46 26.95 3.79
CA ASN A 173 -9.78 28.08 3.17
C ASN A 173 -8.62 27.58 2.31
N ASN A 174 -8.32 28.27 1.21
CA ASN A 174 -7.26 27.87 0.27
C ASN A 174 -7.41 26.39 -0.14
N GLY A 175 -8.63 26.01 -0.52
CA GLY A 175 -8.96 24.62 -0.82
C GLY A 175 -8.13 24.02 -1.96
N LEU A 176 -7.58 24.84 -2.86
CA LEU A 176 -6.68 24.41 -3.91
C LEU A 176 -5.56 25.43 -4.11
N LEU A 177 -4.32 24.95 -4.15
CA LEU A 177 -3.13 25.73 -4.48
C LEU A 177 -2.23 24.96 -5.44
N ALA A 178 -1.53 25.67 -6.30
CA ALA A 178 -0.39 25.14 -7.04
C ALA A 178 0.90 25.66 -6.39
N VAL A 179 1.91 24.80 -6.28
CA VAL A 179 3.24 25.15 -5.79
C VAL A 179 4.23 24.99 -6.93
N ASP A 180 5.00 26.06 -7.13
CA ASP A 180 6.13 26.11 -8.04
C ASP A 180 7.41 26.21 -7.23
N PHE A 181 8.45 25.54 -7.71
CA PHE A 181 9.73 25.45 -6.99
C PHE A 181 10.72 26.41 -7.62
N GLY A 182 11.14 27.42 -6.84
CA GLY A 182 12.16 28.38 -7.25
C GLY A 182 13.56 27.76 -7.29
N ASN A 183 14.56 28.56 -7.68
CA ASN A 183 15.95 28.10 -7.73
C ASN A 183 16.47 27.81 -6.31
N PHE A 184 16.99 26.60 -6.07
CA PHE A 184 17.50 26.13 -4.78
C PHE A 184 19.00 26.37 -4.58
N LEU A 185 19.75 26.66 -5.65
CA LEU A 185 21.23 26.59 -5.65
C LEU A 185 21.94 27.94 -5.55
N ASN A 186 21.23 29.06 -5.33
CA ASN A 186 21.86 30.38 -5.23
C ASN A 186 22.47 30.66 -3.85
N ASN A 187 23.56 29.98 -3.53
CA ASN A 187 24.46 30.37 -2.44
C ASN A 187 25.75 31.07 -2.93
N SER A 188 26.05 31.08 -4.23
CA SER A 188 27.19 31.83 -4.78
C SER A 188 26.77 33.18 -5.36
N ILE A 189 27.28 34.24 -4.75
CA ILE A 189 27.27 35.60 -5.31
C ILE A 189 28.18 35.55 -6.53
N ASN A 190 27.59 35.65 -7.73
CA ASN A 190 28.19 35.59 -9.07
C ASN A 190 27.94 34.25 -9.76
N GLU A 191 26.80 34.12 -10.42
CA GLU A 191 26.68 33.69 -11.83
C GLU A 191 25.29 34.11 -12.32
N SER A 192 25.13 34.23 -13.63
CA SER A 192 23.94 34.73 -14.31
C SER A 192 22.64 34.11 -13.79
N SER A 193 21.61 34.93 -13.68
CA SER A 193 20.24 34.57 -13.30
C SER A 193 19.56 33.66 -14.32
N ASP A 194 20.11 32.47 -14.54
CA ASP A 194 19.44 31.40 -15.24
C ASP A 194 18.47 30.76 -14.24
N THR A 195 17.19 31.07 -14.42
CA THR A 195 16.10 30.50 -13.64
C THR A 195 16.01 29.00 -13.95
N SER A 196 16.70 28.17 -13.17
CA SER A 196 16.48 26.73 -13.20
C SER A 196 15.04 26.45 -12.76
N PHE A 197 14.31 25.67 -13.57
CA PHE A 197 12.95 25.24 -13.27
C PHE A 197 12.98 23.77 -12.87
N TYR A 198 12.33 23.45 -11.75
CA TYR A 198 12.21 22.07 -11.30
C TYR A 198 10.85 21.48 -11.65
N SER A 199 10.83 20.18 -11.95
CA SER A 199 9.61 19.39 -12.13
C SER A 199 9.39 18.42 -11.00
N CYS A 200 8.19 18.44 -10.41
CA CYS A 200 7.79 17.49 -9.39
C CYS A 200 7.56 16.11 -10.01
N VAL A 201 8.31 15.13 -9.52
CA VAL A 201 8.26 13.75 -9.99
C VAL A 201 7.29 12.94 -9.14
N ASP A 202 7.41 13.07 -7.83
CA ASP A 202 6.63 12.36 -6.82
C ASP A 202 6.61 13.15 -5.50
N ALA A 203 5.57 12.97 -4.69
CA ALA A 203 5.40 13.75 -3.45
C ALA A 203 4.47 13.05 -2.45
N HIS A 204 4.93 12.90 -1.21
CA HIS A 204 4.21 12.21 -0.13
C HIS A 204 4.27 13.03 1.17
N PHE A 205 3.24 12.94 2.00
CA PHE A 205 3.25 13.56 3.34
C PHE A 205 4.22 12.83 4.27
N TYR A 206 5.18 13.57 4.83
CA TYR A 206 6.08 13.08 5.87
C TYR A 206 5.38 13.05 7.22
N ASP A 207 4.72 14.16 7.56
CA ASP A 207 3.86 14.36 8.72
C ASP A 207 2.71 15.33 8.37
N ASP A 208 1.95 15.79 9.36
CA ASP A 208 0.80 16.69 9.15
C ASP A 208 1.20 18.12 8.70
N GLU A 209 2.49 18.48 8.78
CA GLU A 209 3.01 19.82 8.48
C GLU A 209 3.99 19.85 7.31
N THR A 210 4.49 18.70 6.85
CA THR A 210 5.60 18.63 5.90
C THR A 210 5.34 17.61 4.79
N ILE A 211 5.61 18.01 3.55
CA ILE A 211 5.56 17.13 2.37
C ILE A 211 6.99 16.85 1.89
N THR A 212 7.34 15.58 1.72
CA THR A 212 8.57 15.21 1.02
C THR A 212 8.32 15.16 -0.48
N VAL A 213 9.13 15.87 -1.25
CA VAL A 213 9.03 15.99 -2.71
C VAL A 213 10.30 15.52 -3.39
N VAL A 214 10.14 14.82 -4.52
CA VAL A 214 11.24 14.48 -5.43
C VAL A 214 11.14 15.39 -6.64
N LEU A 215 12.16 16.22 -6.84
CA LEU A 215 12.24 17.20 -7.89
C LEU A 215 13.25 16.78 -8.95
N LYS A 216 13.05 17.27 -10.16
CA LYS A 216 13.92 17.06 -11.30
C LYS A 216 14.23 18.38 -11.94
N GLU A 217 15.50 18.70 -12.07
CA GLU A 217 15.90 19.88 -12.82
C GLU A 217 15.62 19.72 -14.32
N ASN A 218 15.17 20.81 -14.95
CA ASN A 218 14.85 20.86 -16.38
C ASN A 218 16.02 21.37 -17.26
N ALA A 219 17.26 21.33 -16.78
CA ALA A 219 18.44 21.75 -17.56
C ALA A 219 18.72 20.81 -18.76
N GLU A 220 19.23 21.38 -19.85
CA GLU A 220 19.54 20.66 -21.11
C GLU A 220 20.86 19.89 -21.07
N GLN A 221 21.74 20.14 -20.09
CA GLN A 221 23.03 19.47 -19.96
C GLN A 221 22.96 18.14 -19.21
N GLU A 222 23.93 17.28 -19.49
CA GLU A 222 23.96 15.86 -19.12
C GLU A 222 24.33 15.68 -17.64
N GLY A 223 23.35 15.92 -16.78
CA GLY A 223 23.42 15.75 -15.33
C GLY A 223 22.03 15.97 -14.75
N LYS A 224 21.12 14.99 -14.90
CA LYS A 224 19.74 15.10 -14.41
C LYS A 224 19.74 14.97 -12.89
N GLU A 225 20.15 16.03 -12.22
CA GLU A 225 20.11 16.10 -10.78
C GLU A 225 18.68 15.93 -10.30
N ARG A 226 18.53 15.04 -9.31
CA ARG A 226 17.28 14.82 -8.62
C ARG A 226 17.45 15.38 -7.23
N ILE A 227 16.46 16.12 -6.75
CA ILE A 227 16.52 16.71 -5.43
C ILE A 227 15.46 16.04 -4.57
N LEU A 228 15.86 15.59 -3.39
CA LEU A 228 14.94 15.23 -2.32
C LEU A 228 14.77 16.45 -1.44
N ALA A 229 13.56 16.96 -1.27
CA ALA A 229 13.32 18.14 -0.45
C ALA A 229 12.11 17.98 0.48
N GLN A 230 12.16 18.65 1.63
CA GLN A 230 11.04 18.81 2.54
C GLN A 230 10.36 20.15 2.28
N LEU A 231 9.06 20.13 2.06
CA LEU A 231 8.21 21.29 1.82
C LEU A 231 7.31 21.51 3.05
N PRO A 232 7.61 22.50 3.91
CA PRO A 232 6.75 22.87 5.02
C PRO A 232 5.44 23.50 4.50
N LEU A 233 4.31 23.03 5.01
CA LEU A 233 2.99 23.55 4.68
C LEU A 233 2.80 24.99 5.18
N SER A 234 3.50 25.39 6.24
CA SER A 234 3.54 26.78 6.72
C SER A 234 4.10 27.75 5.66
N SER A 235 5.04 27.29 4.82
CA SER A 235 5.57 28.06 3.69
C SER A 235 4.57 28.18 2.53
N VAL A 236 3.61 27.25 2.45
CA VAL A 236 2.56 27.23 1.42
C VAL A 236 1.33 28.04 1.86
N TYR A 237 0.90 27.90 3.10
CA TYR A 237 -0.29 28.56 3.65
C TYR A 237 0.11 29.74 4.55
N VAL A 238 0.54 30.85 3.95
CA VAL A 238 0.83 32.08 4.70
C VAL A 238 -0.43 32.94 4.83
N ASP A 239 -0.72 33.36 6.07
CA ASP A 239 -1.95 34.08 6.45
C ASP A 239 -2.18 35.41 5.73
N LYS A 240 -1.15 36.00 5.11
CA LYS A 240 -1.23 37.30 4.45
C LYS A 240 -1.92 37.27 3.08
N ASP A 241 -2.06 36.09 2.47
CA ASP A 241 -2.51 35.94 1.08
C ASP A 241 -3.95 35.37 0.94
N GLN A 242 -4.80 35.54 1.97
CA GLN A 242 -6.19 35.06 1.98
C GLN A 242 -7.08 35.65 0.86
N GLU A 243 -6.57 36.58 0.03
CA GLU A 243 -7.34 37.28 -1.00
C GLU A 243 -7.49 36.52 -2.33
N ARG A 244 -6.74 35.44 -2.58
CA ARG A 244 -6.82 34.67 -3.84
C ARG A 244 -7.54 33.33 -3.66
N GLU A 245 -8.83 33.41 -3.38
CA GLU A 245 -9.67 32.21 -3.34
C GLU A 245 -9.99 31.72 -4.77
N PHE A 246 -9.73 30.44 -5.04
CA PHE A 246 -10.03 29.84 -6.33
C PHE A 246 -11.53 29.53 -6.44
N SER A 247 -12.24 30.22 -7.33
CA SER A 247 -13.64 29.90 -7.62
C SER A 247 -13.74 28.66 -8.52
N LEU A 248 -13.80 27.48 -7.91
CA LEU A 248 -13.93 26.23 -8.67
C LEU A 248 -15.25 26.16 -9.45
N ASN A 249 -15.17 25.99 -10.77
CA ASN A 249 -16.31 25.56 -11.55
C ASN A 249 -16.42 24.02 -11.55
N SER A 250 -17.33 23.48 -10.75
CA SER A 250 -17.53 22.03 -10.57
C SER A 250 -18.04 21.31 -11.83
N SER A 251 -18.53 22.04 -12.84
CA SER A 251 -19.01 21.45 -14.09
C SER A 251 -17.89 21.17 -15.11
N LYS A 252 -16.68 21.67 -14.87
CA LYS A 252 -15.52 21.52 -15.74
C LYS A 252 -14.40 20.75 -15.05
N ARG A 253 -13.48 20.17 -15.83
CA ARG A 253 -12.29 19.52 -15.30
C ARG A 253 -11.30 20.57 -14.79
N LEU A 254 -10.47 20.24 -13.81
CA LEU A 254 -9.60 21.23 -13.18
C LEU A 254 -8.43 21.66 -14.10
N ASP A 255 -7.90 20.76 -14.93
CA ASP A 255 -6.89 21.08 -15.95
C ASP A 255 -7.36 22.09 -17.02
N GLU A 256 -8.67 22.18 -17.28
CA GLU A 256 -9.28 23.15 -18.21
C GLU A 256 -9.33 24.58 -17.63
N GLN A 257 -9.05 24.74 -16.34
CA GLN A 257 -9.13 26.02 -15.58
C GLN A 257 -7.79 26.33 -14.88
N SER A 258 -6.69 25.67 -15.29
CA SER A 258 -5.43 25.73 -14.57
C SER A 258 -4.81 27.12 -14.46
N HIS A 259 -5.15 28.02 -15.39
CA HIS A 259 -4.66 29.40 -15.41
C HIS A 259 -5.18 30.24 -14.24
N ASP A 260 -6.35 29.90 -13.72
CA ASP A 260 -7.00 30.63 -12.63
C ASP A 260 -6.56 30.07 -11.25
N ILE A 261 -5.82 28.95 -11.23
CA ILE A 261 -5.37 28.32 -9.99
C ILE A 261 -4.27 29.19 -9.35
N PRO A 262 -4.46 29.66 -8.09
CA PRO A 262 -3.45 30.40 -7.36
C PRO A 262 -2.17 29.57 -7.25
N THR A 263 -1.08 30.10 -7.81
CA THR A 263 0.25 29.49 -7.78
C THR A 263 1.12 30.22 -6.76
N ARG A 264 1.85 29.46 -5.95
CA ARG A 264 2.80 29.96 -4.96
C ARG A 264 4.19 29.44 -5.27
N THR A 265 5.15 30.35 -5.39
CA THR A 265 6.56 29.99 -5.55
C THR A 265 7.18 29.81 -4.17
N VAL A 266 7.80 28.66 -3.94
CA VAL A 266 8.48 28.33 -2.67
C VAL A 266 9.97 28.14 -2.94
N PHE A 267 10.79 28.67 -2.03
CA PHE A 267 12.23 28.50 -1.99
C PHE A 267 12.56 27.63 -0.78
N LEU A 268 13.35 26.57 -0.97
CA LEU A 268 13.74 25.64 0.08
C LEU A 268 15.25 25.82 0.32
N GLU A 269 15.61 26.44 1.44
CA GLU A 269 17.02 26.82 1.71
C GLU A 269 17.77 25.78 2.57
N SER A 270 17.08 25.07 3.47
CA SER A 270 17.75 24.28 4.54
C SER A 270 17.37 22.80 4.61
N GLN A 271 16.44 22.31 3.80
CA GLN A 271 15.96 20.92 3.87
C GLN A 271 15.83 20.28 2.48
N CYS A 272 16.86 20.45 1.65
CA CYS A 272 16.97 19.79 0.36
C CYS A 272 18.33 19.11 0.22
N ARG A 273 18.34 17.97 -0.46
CA ARG A 273 19.54 17.18 -0.75
C ARG A 273 19.56 16.80 -2.22
N VAL A 274 20.67 17.10 -2.90
CA VAL A 274 20.93 16.61 -4.26
C VAL A 274 21.24 15.12 -4.19
N LEU A 275 20.57 14.34 -5.03
CA LEU A 275 20.70 12.88 -5.10
C LEU A 275 21.69 12.50 -6.22
N GLU A 276 22.97 12.59 -5.88
CA GLU A 276 24.06 12.26 -6.80
C GLU A 276 23.97 10.83 -7.32
N ASN A 277 24.22 10.65 -8.62
CA ASN A 277 24.21 9.35 -9.29
C ASN A 277 22.89 8.56 -9.09
N MET A 278 21.77 9.24 -8.84
CA MET A 278 20.47 8.61 -8.62
C MET A 278 19.41 9.15 -9.58
N LYS A 279 18.88 8.26 -10.42
CA LYS A 279 17.67 8.53 -11.21
C LYS A 279 16.41 8.37 -10.35
N ALA A 280 16.32 9.12 -9.26
CA ALA A 280 15.19 9.09 -8.33
C ALA A 280 13.86 9.34 -9.05
N GLN A 281 12.86 8.54 -8.69
CA GLN A 281 11.56 8.54 -9.34
C GLN A 281 10.39 8.47 -8.35
N TYR A 282 10.55 7.74 -7.24
CA TYR A 282 9.50 7.58 -6.24
C TYR A 282 10.05 7.80 -4.83
N VAL A 283 9.18 8.20 -3.91
CA VAL A 283 9.52 8.36 -2.50
C VAL A 283 8.50 7.68 -1.59
N ALA A 284 8.99 7.06 -0.52
CA ALA A 284 8.19 6.55 0.59
C ALA A 284 8.75 7.13 1.88
N VAL A 285 7.88 7.60 2.78
CA VAL A 285 8.28 8.40 3.93
C VAL A 285 7.60 7.91 5.21
N ASN A 286 8.22 8.20 6.35
CA ASN A 286 7.67 7.96 7.66
C ASN A 286 8.17 9.02 8.65
N GLY A 287 7.35 10.05 8.92
CA GLY A 287 7.70 11.11 9.86
C GLY A 287 7.84 10.64 11.31
N ILE A 288 7.11 9.60 11.72
CA ILE A 288 7.22 9.06 13.10
C ILE A 288 8.60 8.44 13.33
N ARG A 289 9.11 7.72 12.33
CA ARG A 289 10.43 7.05 12.38
C ARG A 289 11.56 7.92 11.83
N LYS A 290 11.24 9.11 11.32
CA LYS A 290 12.17 10.07 10.76
C LYS A 290 13.02 9.53 9.61
N VAL A 291 12.39 8.75 8.73
CA VAL A 291 13.05 8.11 7.59
C VAL A 291 12.32 8.35 6.29
N SER A 292 13.08 8.43 5.20
CA SER A 292 12.57 8.41 3.83
C SER A 292 13.32 7.36 3.00
N CYS A 293 12.67 6.88 1.95
CA CYS A 293 13.19 5.85 1.06
C CYS A 293 12.88 6.28 -0.36
N VAL A 294 13.93 6.42 -1.18
CA VAL A 294 13.81 6.84 -2.57
C VAL A 294 14.08 5.65 -3.48
N LEU A 295 13.18 5.43 -4.44
CA LEU A 295 13.30 4.39 -5.46
C LEU A 295 13.60 5.05 -6.80
N SER A 296 14.59 4.52 -7.49
CA SER A 296 14.98 5.00 -8.82
C SER A 296 14.04 4.51 -9.94
N SER A 297 14.12 5.15 -11.10
CA SER A 297 13.29 4.85 -12.28
C SER A 297 13.45 3.43 -12.83
N ASN A 298 14.54 2.72 -12.48
CA ASN A 298 14.77 1.33 -12.90
C ASN A 298 14.10 0.29 -11.97
N LEU A 299 13.45 0.75 -10.89
CA LEU A 299 12.76 -0.06 -9.88
C LEU A 299 13.65 -1.07 -9.12
N ARG A 300 14.97 -0.89 -9.15
CA ARG A 300 15.95 -1.81 -8.54
C ARG A 300 16.91 -1.13 -7.57
N HIS A 301 17.23 0.13 -7.81
CA HIS A 301 18.10 0.89 -6.91
C HIS A 301 17.25 1.72 -5.94
N VAL A 302 17.46 1.46 -4.65
CA VAL A 302 16.78 2.08 -3.50
C VAL A 302 17.83 2.72 -2.61
N ARG A 303 17.55 3.93 -2.11
CA ARG A 303 18.34 4.57 -1.05
C ARG A 303 17.41 4.96 0.11
N VAL A 304 17.88 4.78 1.33
CA VAL A 304 17.16 5.14 2.56
C VAL A 304 17.90 6.27 3.23
N PHE A 305 17.16 7.26 3.71
CA PHE A 305 17.69 8.45 4.36
C PHE A 305 17.06 8.57 5.74
N GLU A 306 17.89 8.86 6.74
CA GLU A 306 17.43 9.40 8.02
C GLU A 306 17.29 10.91 7.84
N MET A 307 16.13 11.46 8.19
CA MET A 307 15.77 12.85 7.86
C MET A 307 16.13 13.85 8.97
N ASP A 308 16.61 13.36 10.11
CA ASP A 308 16.87 14.14 11.32
C ASP A 308 18.35 14.45 11.56
N VAL A 309 19.24 13.84 10.77
CA VAL A 309 20.69 13.98 10.89
C VAL A 309 21.18 14.71 9.65
N GLU A 310 21.85 15.85 9.83
CA GLU A 310 22.62 16.47 8.75
C GLU A 310 23.75 15.50 8.38
N ASP A 311 23.87 15.15 7.10
CA ASP A 311 24.83 14.14 6.67
C ASP A 311 26.25 14.69 6.92
N ASP A 312 26.99 14.12 7.88
CA ASP A 312 28.38 14.46 8.21
C ASP A 312 29.37 14.06 7.08
N GLY A 313 28.86 13.75 5.88
CA GLY A 313 29.65 13.45 4.70
C GLY A 313 30.26 14.72 4.14
N GLU A 314 31.52 14.97 4.50
CA GLU A 314 32.43 15.80 3.73
C GLU A 314 32.25 15.45 2.25
N ALA A 315 31.80 16.41 1.44
CA ALA A 315 31.79 16.26 0.00
C ALA A 315 33.22 15.87 -0.39
N GLU A 316 33.41 14.67 -0.94
CA GLU A 316 34.68 14.27 -1.53
C GLU A 316 34.90 15.22 -2.71
N GLU A 317 35.56 16.35 -2.45
CA GLU A 317 36.17 17.16 -3.50
C GLU A 317 37.15 16.23 -4.20
N GLU A 318 36.83 15.84 -5.43
CA GLU A 318 37.75 15.12 -6.30
C GLU A 318 38.99 16.01 -6.46
N GLU A 319 40.07 15.69 -5.73
CA GLU A 319 41.39 16.27 -5.99
C GLU A 319 41.79 15.84 -7.41
N GLU A 320 41.58 16.72 -8.38
CA GLU A 320 42.18 16.62 -9.70
C GLU A 320 43.71 16.63 -9.53
N GLU A 321 44.35 15.46 -9.60
CA GLU A 321 45.80 15.34 -9.71
C GLU A 321 46.24 16.00 -11.02
N GLU A 322 46.66 17.27 -10.94
CA GLU A 322 47.41 17.93 -12.01
C GLU A 322 48.75 17.19 -12.22
N GLU A 323 48.81 16.33 -13.24
CA GLU A 323 50.06 15.80 -13.79
C GLU A 323 50.91 16.96 -14.37
N THR A 324 51.64 17.63 -13.50
CA THR A 324 52.73 18.53 -13.92
C THR A 324 53.92 17.69 -14.36
N THR A 325 54.02 17.54 -15.67
CA THR A 325 55.16 16.96 -16.38
C THR A 325 56.41 17.80 -16.11
N GLN A 326 57.21 17.39 -15.12
CA GLN A 326 58.57 17.94 -14.94
C GLN A 326 59.52 17.32 -15.95
N ILE A 327 59.76 18.08 -17.02
CA ILE A 327 60.92 17.95 -17.89
C ILE A 327 62.16 18.32 -17.07
N VAL A 328 62.94 17.33 -16.63
CA VAL A 328 64.32 17.55 -16.18
C VAL A 328 65.24 16.82 -17.15
N GLY A 329 66.01 17.62 -17.88
CA GLY A 329 67.00 17.15 -18.83
C GLY A 329 68.22 16.53 -18.15
N GLY A 330 68.77 15.54 -18.84
CA GLY A 330 70.21 15.31 -19.00
C GLY A 330 71.01 14.93 -17.76
N GLU A 331 71.37 13.66 -17.64
CA GLU A 331 72.75 13.25 -17.89
C GLU A 331 72.84 11.74 -18.15
N GLN A 332 73.73 11.40 -19.08
CA GLN A 332 74.00 10.10 -19.67
C GLN A 332 74.96 9.26 -18.81
N GLU A 333 75.02 7.98 -19.16
CA GLU A 333 76.08 6.98 -18.92
C GLU A 333 76.06 6.26 -17.55
N GLU A 334 75.52 5.04 -17.53
CA GLU A 334 76.26 3.78 -17.75
C GLU A 334 77.35 3.51 -16.69
N LEU A 335 77.09 2.60 -15.76
CA LEU A 335 77.84 1.34 -15.56
C LEU A 335 77.68 0.75 -14.14
N ASN A 336 77.10 -0.45 -14.13
CA ASN A 336 77.48 -1.65 -13.38
C ASN A 336 77.51 -1.66 -11.83
N LEU A 337 76.51 -2.38 -11.30
CA LEU A 337 76.66 -3.68 -10.62
C LEU A 337 77.80 -3.86 -9.59
N SER A 338 77.32 -4.18 -8.39
CA SER A 338 77.77 -5.26 -7.50
C SER A 338 79.07 -5.07 -6.72
N THR A 339 78.87 -4.86 -5.40
CA THR A 339 79.38 -5.72 -4.32
C THR A 339 80.72 -6.43 -4.56
N ALA A 340 81.73 -6.10 -3.75
CA ALA A 340 82.16 -6.96 -2.62
C ALA A 340 83.52 -6.50 -2.07
N ASP A 341 83.57 -6.47 -0.73
CA ASP A 341 84.64 -6.97 0.11
C ASP A 341 86.05 -6.33 0.09
N HIS A 342 86.27 -5.63 1.20
CA HIS A 342 87.30 -5.92 2.20
C HIS A 342 88.79 -5.96 1.80
N ASN A 343 89.47 -4.98 2.41
CA ASN A 343 90.68 -5.12 3.22
C ASN A 343 92.05 -5.33 2.53
N SER A 344 92.89 -4.32 2.83
CA SER A 344 94.16 -4.48 3.53
C SER A 344 95.45 -4.58 2.70
N VAL A 345 96.18 -3.46 2.73
CA VAL A 345 97.62 -3.35 3.02
C VAL A 345 98.59 -3.95 2.00
N CYS A 346 99.27 -3.06 1.27
CA CYS A 346 100.71 -2.76 1.42
C CYS A 346 101.08 -1.53 0.60
#